data_AF-A0A5S3VSV6-F1
#
_entry.id   AF-A0A5S3VSV6-F1
#
_cell.length_a   1.000
_cell.length_b   1.000
_cell.length_c   1.000
_cell.angle_alpha   90.00
_cell.angle_beta   90.00
_cell.angle_gamma   90.00
#
_symmetry.space_group_name_H-M   'P 1'
#
loop_
_entity.id
_entity.type
_entity.pdbx_description
1 polymer ?
#
loop_
_entity_poly.entity_id
_entity_poly.type
_entity_poly.pdbx_seq_one_letter_code
_entity_poly.pdbx_strand_id
1 'polypeptide(L)'
;EQLTEKSAIKQWKPSDGVLWLHLDYCQDDIEQYLAAVPLNEFAHDALIADETRPRIVSDDSGHLLFLRGVNLNPADSPDDMVSIRVFVSEQLIVSTRHRRLLSVNALAESLRKGKGPSTTSAL
;
A
#
# COMPACT_ATOMS: atom_id res chain seq x y z
N GLU A 1 -10.62 -10.33 -2.27
CA GLU A 1 -9.89 -9.88 -1.07
C GLU A 1 -10.89 -9.09 -0.25
N GLN A 2 -11.21 -9.53 0.98
CA GLN A 2 -12.14 -8.79 1.83
C GLN A 2 -11.48 -7.45 2.17
N LEU A 3 -12.01 -6.38 1.61
CA LEU A 3 -11.68 -5.03 2.04
C LEU A 3 -12.21 -4.87 3.45
N THR A 4 -11.37 -4.45 4.39
CA THR A 4 -11.83 -3.98 5.69
C THR A 4 -12.94 -2.96 5.47
N GLU A 5 -14.07 -3.10 6.17
CA GLU A 5 -15.18 -2.17 6.00
C GLU A 5 -14.71 -0.73 6.27
N LYS A 6 -15.20 0.22 5.45
CA LYS A 6 -14.82 1.65 5.55
C LYS A 6 -15.07 2.22 6.95
N SER A 7 -16.14 1.77 7.58
CA SER A 7 -16.51 2.08 8.97
C SER A 7 -15.41 1.69 9.96
N ALA A 8 -14.79 0.53 9.78
CA ALA A 8 -13.72 0.04 10.64
C ALA A 8 -12.43 0.86 10.48
N ILE A 9 -12.11 1.32 9.27
CA ILE A 9 -10.93 2.17 9.02
C ILE A 9 -11.08 3.51 9.74
N LYS A 10 -12.25 4.15 9.65
CA LYS A 10 -12.53 5.42 10.35
C LYS A 10 -12.50 5.31 11.88
N GLN A 11 -12.73 4.11 12.41
CA GLN A 11 -12.72 3.86 13.85
C GLN A 11 -11.35 3.44 14.38
N TRP A 12 -10.42 3.05 13.49
CA TRP A 12 -9.08 2.66 13.85
C TRP A 12 -8.33 3.80 14.55
N LYS A 13 -7.57 3.44 15.57
CA LYS A 13 -6.66 4.32 16.29
C LYS A 13 -5.27 3.68 16.34
N PRO A 14 -4.20 4.49 16.43
CA PRO A 14 -2.86 4.03 16.78
C PRO A 14 -2.75 2.93 17.84
N SER A 15 -3.59 3.00 18.88
CA SER A 15 -3.63 2.03 19.99
C SER A 15 -4.08 0.63 19.59
N ASP A 16 -4.75 0.49 18.44
CA ASP A 16 -5.27 -0.78 17.94
C ASP A 16 -4.19 -1.58 17.19
N GLY A 17 -3.00 -1.00 17.03
CA GLY A 17 -1.86 -1.58 16.32
C GLY A 17 -1.67 -0.98 14.93
N VAL A 18 -0.71 -1.53 14.18
CA VAL A 18 -0.38 -1.04 12.82
C VAL A 18 -1.53 -1.31 11.86
N LEU A 19 -2.01 -0.27 11.16
CA LEU A 19 -2.97 -0.41 10.08
C LEU A 19 -2.23 -0.55 8.74
N TRP A 20 -2.52 -1.62 7.99
CA TRP A 20 -2.09 -1.74 6.60
C TRP A 20 -3.29 -1.74 5.64
N LEU A 21 -3.37 -0.72 4.79
CA LEU A 21 -4.26 -0.66 3.64
C LEU A 21 -3.53 -1.06 2.35
N HIS A 22 -4.03 -2.08 1.66
CA HIS A 22 -3.58 -2.44 0.31
C HIS A 22 -4.72 -2.23 -0.68
N LEU A 23 -4.57 -1.22 -1.53
CA LEU A 23 -5.64 -0.68 -2.35
C LEU A 23 -5.29 -0.75 -3.84
N ASP A 24 -6.33 -0.87 -4.65
CA ASP A 24 -6.24 -0.75 -6.09
C ASP A 24 -6.69 0.65 -6.48
N TYR A 25 -5.79 1.50 -6.98
CA TYR A 25 -6.09 2.91 -7.20
C TYR A 25 -7.03 3.15 -8.40
N CYS A 26 -7.29 2.11 -9.20
CA CYS A 26 -8.27 2.15 -10.28
C CYS A 26 -9.71 1.88 -9.80
N GLN A 27 -9.93 1.65 -8.49
CA GLN A 27 -11.27 1.52 -7.93
C GLN A 27 -11.91 2.90 -7.72
N ASP A 28 -13.19 3.03 -8.07
CA ASP A 28 -13.94 4.29 -7.99
C ASP A 28 -14.02 4.88 -6.57
N ASP A 29 -13.81 4.07 -5.54
CA ASP A 29 -13.90 4.48 -4.15
C ASP A 29 -12.55 4.67 -3.44
N ILE A 30 -11.43 4.67 -4.18
CA ILE A 30 -10.08 4.87 -3.64
C ILE A 30 -9.97 6.13 -2.76
N GLU A 31 -10.53 7.24 -3.25
CA GLU A 31 -10.56 8.54 -2.55
C GLU A 31 -11.19 8.43 -1.16
N GLN A 32 -12.23 7.60 -1.02
CA GLN A 32 -12.92 7.43 0.27
C GLN A 32 -12.06 6.69 1.29
N TYR A 33 -11.19 5.79 0.81
CA TYR A 33 -10.24 5.06 1.66
C TYR A 33 -9.06 5.93 2.06
N LEU A 34 -8.48 6.67 1.12
CA LEU A 34 -7.33 7.55 1.39
C LEU A 34 -7.72 8.72 2.30
N ALA A 35 -8.92 9.30 2.11
CA ALA A 35 -9.44 10.34 3.00
C ALA A 35 -9.76 9.85 4.42
N ALA A 36 -9.81 8.53 4.66
CA ALA A 36 -10.08 7.95 5.98
C ALA A 36 -8.81 7.74 6.83
N VAL A 37 -7.63 8.03 6.28
CA VAL A 37 -6.34 7.85 6.97
C VAL A 37 -5.52 9.14 6.97
N PRO A 38 -4.64 9.35 7.97
CA PRO A 38 -3.86 10.58 8.10
C PRO A 38 -2.70 10.62 7.09
N LEU A 39 -2.99 11.01 5.86
CA LEU A 39 -2.00 11.30 4.82
C LEU A 39 -1.88 12.81 4.61
N ASN A 40 -0.67 13.29 4.33
CA ASN A 40 -0.50 14.64 3.79
C ASN A 40 -0.88 14.68 2.30
N GLU A 41 -1.12 15.87 1.77
CA GLU A 41 -1.55 16.08 0.37
C GLU A 41 -0.59 15.43 -0.63
N PHE A 42 0.72 15.58 -0.41
CA PHE A 42 1.73 14.98 -1.29
C PHE A 42 1.66 13.45 -1.31
N ALA A 43 1.57 12.79 -0.15
CA ALA A 43 1.48 11.35 -0.03
C ALA A 43 0.17 10.83 -0.65
N HIS A 44 -0.95 11.54 -0.42
CA HIS A 44 -2.24 11.24 -1.02
C HIS A 44 -2.16 11.19 -2.55
N ASP A 45 -1.73 12.28 -3.18
CA ASP A 45 -1.66 12.40 -4.64
C ASP A 45 -0.67 11.40 -5.24
N ALA A 46 0.46 11.20 -4.57
CA ALA A 46 1.49 10.32 -5.06
C ALA A 46 1.13 8.83 -4.97
N LEU A 47 0.23 8.44 -4.06
CA LEU A 47 -0.32 7.08 -3.98
C LEU A 47 -1.25 6.76 -5.16
N ILE A 48 -1.83 7.75 -5.84
CA ILE A 48 -2.75 7.54 -6.97
C ILE A 48 -2.19 8.01 -8.32
N ALA A 49 -0.99 8.58 -8.35
CA ALA A 49 -0.36 9.06 -9.58
C ALA A 49 -0.12 7.94 -10.60
N ASP A 50 -0.55 8.13 -11.85
CA ASP A 50 -0.52 7.12 -12.92
C ASP A 50 0.87 6.55 -13.22
N GLU A 51 1.86 7.43 -13.41
CA GLU A 51 3.21 7.03 -13.74
C GLU A 51 4.21 7.46 -12.67
N THR A 52 4.99 6.49 -12.18
CA THR A 52 6.02 6.76 -11.18
C THR A 52 7.32 6.04 -11.54
N ARG A 53 8.44 6.76 -11.41
CA ARG A 53 9.77 6.17 -11.44
C ARG A 53 10.14 5.65 -10.04
N PRO A 54 10.92 4.56 -9.94
CA PRO A 54 11.41 4.08 -8.65
C PRO A 54 12.21 5.15 -7.92
N ARG A 55 11.81 5.46 -6.68
CA ARG A 55 12.44 6.44 -5.80
C ARG A 55 11.90 6.31 -4.38
N ILE A 56 12.56 6.99 -3.45
CA ILE A 56 12.05 7.22 -2.10
C ILE A 56 11.92 8.72 -1.87
N VAL A 57 10.85 9.13 -1.19
CA VAL A 57 10.64 10.49 -0.68
C VAL A 57 10.34 10.36 0.80
N SER A 58 10.93 11.24 1.62
CA SER A 58 10.78 11.19 3.07
C SER A 58 10.46 12.59 3.58
N ASP A 59 9.56 12.66 4.56
CA ASP A 59 9.28 13.86 5.33
C ASP A 59 8.99 13.48 6.81
N ASP A 60 8.59 14.46 7.61
CA ASP A 60 8.31 14.26 9.04
C ASP A 60 7.11 13.34 9.31
N SER A 61 6.25 13.11 8.31
CA SER A 61 5.07 12.23 8.42
C SER A 61 5.38 10.77 8.11
N GLY A 62 6.45 10.51 7.35
CA GLY A 62 6.88 9.15 7.02
C GLY A 62 7.67 9.05 5.71
N HIS A 63 7.65 7.86 5.13
CA HIS A 63 8.36 7.53 3.90
C HIS A 63 7.39 7.10 2.82
N LEU A 64 7.60 7.61 1.61
CA LEU A 64 6.89 7.22 0.41
C LEU A 64 7.86 6.53 -0.56
N LEU A 65 7.60 5.26 -0.84
CA LEU A 65 8.39 4.42 -1.71
C LEU A 65 7.63 4.18 -3.01
N PHE A 66 8.36 4.28 -4.11
CA PHE A 66 7.89 3.91 -5.43
C PHE A 66 8.77 2.76 -5.89
N LEU A 67 8.19 1.58 -6.01
CA LEU A 67 8.91 0.34 -6.32
C LEU A 67 8.36 -0.28 -7.58
N ARG A 68 9.15 -1.15 -8.18
CA ARG A 68 8.73 -1.98 -9.31
C ARG A 68 9.03 -3.44 -9.01
N GLY A 69 8.02 -4.29 -9.21
CA GLY A 69 8.15 -5.73 -9.13
C GLY A 69 8.08 -6.37 -10.51
N VAL A 70 8.71 -7.54 -10.65
CA VAL A 70 8.61 -8.33 -11.87
C VAL A 70 7.16 -8.74 -12.09
N ASN A 71 6.68 -8.54 -13.31
CA ASN A 71 5.36 -9.01 -13.71
C ASN A 71 5.45 -10.49 -14.05
N LEU A 72 4.88 -11.33 -13.19
CA LEU A 72 4.80 -12.77 -13.39
C LEU A 72 3.41 -13.19 -13.87
N ASN A 73 2.59 -12.26 -14.35
CA ASN A 73 1.31 -12.60 -14.95
C ASN A 73 1.56 -13.32 -16.29
N PRO A 74 0.97 -14.51 -16.54
CA PRO A 74 1.32 -15.38 -17.68
C PRO A 74 1.13 -14.77 -19.08
N ALA A 75 0.44 -13.64 -19.20
CA ALA A 75 0.11 -12.98 -20.46
C ALA A 75 0.99 -11.74 -20.77
N ASP A 76 1.81 -11.29 -19.81
CA ASP A 76 2.60 -10.05 -19.93
C ASP A 76 4.08 -10.36 -20.13
N SER A 77 4.79 -9.47 -20.85
CA SER A 77 6.25 -9.56 -20.95
C SER A 77 6.90 -9.28 -19.59
N PRO A 78 7.95 -10.03 -19.17
CA PRO A 78 8.69 -9.76 -17.93
C PRO A 78 9.26 -8.34 -17.83
N ASP A 79 9.50 -7.69 -18.98
CA ASP A 79 9.97 -6.31 -19.07
C ASP A 79 8.90 -5.28 -18.60
N ASP A 80 7.62 -5.70 -18.58
CA ASP A 80 6.49 -4.87 -18.18
C ASP A 80 6.32 -4.89 -16.65
N MET A 81 7.27 -4.27 -15.95
CA MET A 81 7.29 -4.24 -14.48
C MET A 81 6.02 -3.62 -13.89
N VAL A 82 5.51 -4.22 -12.81
CA VAL A 82 4.36 -3.69 -12.08
C VAL A 82 4.82 -2.68 -11.03
N SER A 83 4.22 -1.48 -11.05
CA SER A 83 4.47 -0.45 -10.06
C SER A 83 3.67 -0.69 -8.77
N ILE A 84 4.31 -0.46 -7.62
CA ILE A 84 3.66 -0.34 -6.32
C ILE A 84 4.15 0.93 -5.64
N ARG A 85 3.22 1.67 -5.05
CA ARG A 85 3.52 2.83 -4.19
C ARG A 85 3.23 2.45 -2.76
N VAL A 86 4.09 2.85 -1.83
CA VAL A 86 3.94 2.51 -0.40
C VAL A 86 4.25 3.74 0.43
N PHE A 87 3.26 4.26 1.14
CA PHE A 87 3.47 5.14 2.27
C PHE A 87 3.63 4.29 3.54
N VAL A 88 4.64 4.59 4.34
CA VAL A 88 4.89 3.94 5.63
C VAL A 88 5.28 4.97 6.69
N SER A 89 4.62 4.86 7.84
CA SER A 89 4.98 5.53 9.09
C SER A 89 5.10 4.51 10.22
N GLU A 90 5.21 4.95 11.47
CA GLU A 90 5.29 4.06 12.63
C GLU A 90 4.06 3.14 12.76
N GLN A 91 2.88 3.62 12.39
CA GLN A 91 1.60 2.96 12.68
C GLN A 91 0.69 2.77 11.47
N LEU A 92 1.06 3.33 10.32
CA LEU A 92 0.25 3.28 9.10
C LEU A 92 1.10 2.82 7.92
N ILE A 93 0.58 1.85 7.17
CA ILE A 93 1.06 1.49 5.85
C ILE A 93 -0.10 1.66 4.87
N VAL A 94 0.12 2.43 3.81
CA VAL A 94 -0.81 2.50 2.67
C VAL A 94 -0.03 2.10 1.44
N SER A 95 -0.50 1.05 0.77
CA SER A 95 0.10 0.57 -0.46
C SER A 95 -0.93 0.58 -1.57
N THR A 96 -0.58 1.14 -2.73
CA THR A 96 -1.46 1.21 -3.88
C THR A 96 -0.82 0.57 -5.11
N ARG A 97 -1.68 -0.02 -5.93
CA ARG A 97 -1.31 -0.70 -7.18
C ARG A 97 -2.42 -0.53 -8.20
N HIS A 98 -2.10 -0.77 -9.47
CA HIS A 98 -3.11 -1.01 -10.52
C HIS A 98 -3.10 -2.49 -10.92
N ARG A 99 -1.90 -3.04 -11.18
CA ARG A 99 -1.73 -4.47 -11.46
C ARG A 99 -1.25 -5.22 -10.22
N ARG A 100 -1.67 -6.49 -10.07
CA ARG A 100 -1.36 -7.33 -8.90
C ARG A 100 0.12 -7.73 -8.87
N LEU A 101 0.68 -7.78 -7.66
CA LEU A 101 2.01 -8.31 -7.37
C LEU A 101 1.89 -9.58 -6.51
N LEU A 102 2.42 -10.70 -7.00
CA LEU A 102 2.36 -11.98 -6.28
C LEU A 102 3.12 -11.92 -4.94
N SER A 103 4.23 -11.18 -4.87
CA SER A 103 5.01 -10.99 -3.65
C SER A 103 4.20 -10.32 -2.53
N VAL A 104 3.41 -9.30 -2.87
CA VAL A 104 2.57 -8.58 -1.90
C VAL A 104 1.44 -9.47 -1.40
N ASN A 105 0.83 -10.26 -2.28
CA ASN A 105 -0.19 -11.24 -1.90
C ASN A 105 0.38 -12.29 -0.94
N ALA A 106 1.58 -12.82 -1.24
CA ALA A 106 2.26 -13.77 -0.38
C ALA A 106 2.58 -13.19 1.01
N LEU A 107 3.01 -11.92 1.07
CA LEU A 107 3.24 -11.21 2.32
C LEU A 107 1.94 -11.03 3.12
N ALA A 108 0.85 -10.59 2.47
CA ALA A 108 -0.45 -10.45 3.10
C ALA A 108 -0.97 -11.78 3.66
N GLU A 109 -0.78 -12.88 2.94
CA GLU A 109 -1.09 -14.22 3.46
C GLU A 109 -0.23 -14.61 4.65
N SER A 110 1.06 -14.28 4.65
CA SER A 110 1.97 -14.56 5.76
C SER A 110 1.53 -13.82 7.03
N LEU A 111 1.15 -12.54 6.90
CA LEU A 111 0.60 -11.75 8.01
C LEU A 111 -0.70 -12.33 8.55
N ARG A 112 -1.64 -12.73 7.67
CA ARG A 112 -2.89 -13.40 8.10
C ARG A 112 -2.62 -14.71 8.87
N LYS A 113 -1.50 -15.38 8.58
CA LYS A 113 -1.05 -16.60 9.29
C LYS A 113 -0.24 -16.29 10.56
N GLY A 114 -0.05 -15.02 10.92
CA GLY A 114 0.79 -14.60 12.06
C GLY A 114 2.28 -14.87 11.88
N LYS A 115 2.73 -15.07 10.64
CA LYS A 115 4.14 -15.38 10.28
C LYS A 115 4.81 -14.27 9.48
N GLY A 116 4.13 -13.13 9.33
CA GLY A 116 4.68 -11.96 8.67
C GLY A 116 5.51 -11.11 9.63
N PRO A 117 6.07 -10.00 9.13
CA PRO A 117 6.82 -9.04 9.93
C PRO A 117 5.98 -8.47 11.08
N SER A 118 6.61 -8.24 12.23
CA SER A 118 5.97 -7.72 13.43
C SER A 118 6.04 -6.20 13.56
N THR A 119 6.85 -5.53 12.74
CA THR A 119 7.02 -4.08 12.70
C THR A 119 7.02 -3.58 11.27
N THR A 120 6.70 -2.29 11.07
CA THR A 120 6.74 -1.64 9.75
C THR A 120 8.15 -1.64 9.16
N SER A 121 9.18 -1.55 10.00
CA SER A 121 10.59 -1.62 9.59
C SER A 121 11.06 -3.01 9.16
N ALA A 122 10.37 -4.08 9.57
CA ALA A 122 10.68 -5.45 9.18
C ALA A 122 9.99 -5.87 7.87
N LEU A 123 9.18 -4.99 7.31
CA LEU A 123 8.39 -5.17 6.09
C LEU A 123 9.22 -4.86 4.84
#